data_AF-A0A673N7U8-F1
#
_entry.id   AF-A0A673N7U8-F1
#
_cell.length_a   1.000
_cell.length_b   1.000
_cell.length_c   1.000
_cell.angle_alpha   90.00
_cell.angle_beta   90.00
_cell.angle_gamma   90.00
#
_symmetry.space_group_name_H-M   'P 1'
#
loop_
_entity.id
_entity.type
_entity.pdbx_description
1 polymer ?
#
loop_
_entity_poly.entity_id
_entity_poly.type
_entity_poly.pdbx_seq_one_letter_code
_entity_poly.pdbx_strand_id
1 'polypeptide(L)' 'MPTIKLQSSDGEMFEVDVEIAKQSVTIKTMLEVGIEKNQPPLK' A
#
# COMPACT_ATOMS: atom_id res chain seq x y z
N MET A 1 4.35 -1.36 14.51
CA MET A 1 3.48 -2.02 13.52
C MET A 1 3.89 -1.52 12.14
N PRO A 2 3.79 -2.30 11.07
CA PRO A 2 4.20 -1.86 9.73
C PRO A 2 3.32 -0.70 9.27
N THR A 3 3.93 0.36 8.72
CA THR A 3 3.25 1.54 8.22
C THR A 3 3.41 1.69 6.71
N ILE A 4 2.46 2.37 6.07
CA ILE A 4 2.52 2.79 4.67
C ILE A 4 2.24 4.28 4.57
N LYS A 5 2.65 4.89 3.45
CA LYS A 5 2.34 6.28 3.13
C LYS A 5 1.25 6.33 2.06
N LEU A 6 0.15 7.01 2.35
CA LEU A 6 -0.91 7.32 1.40
C LEU A 6 -0.82 8.80 1.01
N GLN A 7 -0.91 9.09 -0.28
CA GLN A 7 -0.96 10.45 -0.79
C GLN A 7 -2.40 10.82 -1.12
N SER A 8 -2.91 11.90 -0.55
CA SER A 8 -4.20 12.49 -0.93
C SER A 8 -4.09 13.23 -2.27
N SER A 9 -5.22 13.55 -2.87
CA SER A 9 -5.27 14.24 -4.17
C SER A 9 -4.68 15.66 -4.16
N ASP A 10 -4.62 16.30 -2.99
CA ASP A 10 -3.98 17.61 -2.77
C ASP A 10 -2.47 17.50 -2.46
N GLY A 11 -1.93 16.29 -2.42
CA GLY A 11 -0.50 16.03 -2.27
C GLY A 11 -0.01 15.84 -0.84
N GLU A 12 -0.89 15.89 0.16
CA GLU A 12 -0.52 15.59 1.55
C GLU A 12 -0.20 14.09 1.74
N MET A 13 0.79 13.80 2.57
CA MET A 13 1.27 12.44 2.84
C MET A 13 0.84 12.00 4.23
N PHE A 14 0.09 10.89 4.30
CA PHE A 14 -0.41 10.30 5.55
C PHE A 14 0.31 9.00 5.83
N GLU A 15 0.98 8.92 6.97
CA GLU A 15 1.53 7.66 7.48
C GLU A 15 0.45 6.92 8.28
N VAL A 16 0.09 5.72 7.80
CA VAL A 16 -0.99 4.91 8.36
C VAL A 16 -0.49 3.50 8.64
N ASP A 17 -1.06 2.88 9.66
CA ASP A 17 -0.85 1.46 9.92
C ASP A 17 -1.42 0.61 8.76
N VAL A 18 -0.67 -0.43 8.36
CA VAL A 18 -1.06 -1.31 7.26
C VAL A 18 -2.40 -2.00 7.52
N GLU A 19 -2.67 -2.45 8.74
CA GLU A 19 -3.91 -3.15 9.08
C GLU A 19 -5.11 -2.20 9.08
N ILE A 20 -4.89 -0.92 9.44
CA ILE A 20 -5.91 0.13 9.30
C ILE A 20 -6.16 0.41 7.81
N ALA A 21 -5.11 0.57 7.00
CA ALA A 21 -5.25 0.85 5.58
C ALA A 21 -5.97 -0.27 4.81
N LYS A 22 -5.75 -1.53 5.21
CA LYS A 22 -6.41 -2.71 4.62
C LYS A 22 -7.92 -2.79 4.89
N GLN A 23 -8.47 -1.98 5.80
CA GLN A 23 -9.93 -1.90 5.97
C GLN A 23 -10.62 -1.31 4.72
N SER A 24 -9.92 -0.49 3.94
CA SER A 24 -10.37 -0.07 2.62
C SER A 24 -10.08 -1.17 1.59
N VAL A 25 -11.13 -1.72 0.98
CA VAL A 25 -11.00 -2.79 -0.02
C VAL A 25 -10.12 -2.35 -1.19
N THR A 26 -10.28 -1.12 -1.66
CA THR A 26 -9.48 -0.58 -2.77
C THR A 26 -7.99 -0.53 -2.41
N ILE A 27 -7.65 -0.02 -1.23
CA ILE A 27 -6.24 0.08 -0.78
C ILE A 27 -5.67 -1.32 -0.54
N LYS A 28 -6.44 -2.21 0.08
CA LYS A 28 -6.07 -3.61 0.25
C LYS A 28 -5.71 -4.25 -1.10
N THR A 29 -6.58 -4.13 -2.11
CA THR A 29 -6.32 -4.66 -3.45
C THR A 29 -5.08 -4.04 -4.08
N MET A 30 -4.88 -2.72 -3.95
CA MET A 30 -3.67 -2.06 -4.47
C MET A 30 -2.39 -2.60 -3.82
N LEU A 31 -2.41 -2.86 -2.50
CA LEU A 31 -1.27 -3.44 -1.78
C LEU A 31 -1.02 -4.89 -2.22
N GLU A 32 -2.07 -5.72 -2.31
CA GLU A 32 -1.95 -7.14 -2.66
C GLU A 32 -1.48 -7.34 -4.11
N VAL A 33 -2.00 -6.56 -5.06
CA VAL A 33 -1.61 -6.64 -6.48
C VAL A 33 -0.26 -5.97 -6.73
N GLY A 34 0.05 -4.89 -6.00
CA GLY A 34 1.32 -4.17 -6.13
C GLY A 34 2.55 -4.97 -5.69
N ILE A 35 2.38 -5.94 -4.78
CA ILE A 35 3.46 -6.79 -4.26
C ILE A 35 4.04 -7.72 -5.34
N GLU A 36 3.31 -8.02 -6.44
CA GLU A 36 3.82 -8.88 -7.51
C GLU A 36 4.96 -8.25 -8.34
N LYS A 37 5.17 -6.93 -8.28
CA LYS A 37 6.21 -6.26 -9.08
C LYS A 37 7.59 -6.14 -8.41
N ASN A 38 7.77 -6.67 -7.20
CA ASN A 38 9.05 -6.68 -6.49
C ASN A 38 9.67 -8.09 -6.34
N GLN A 39 9.22 -9.08 -7.12
CA GLN A 39 10.03 -10.29 -7.33
C GLN A 39 10.95 -10.07 -8.53
N PRO A 40 12.29 -10.10 -8.35
CA PRO A 40 13.18 -10.15 -9.50
C PRO A 40 12.84 -11.39 -10.34
N PRO A 41 12.91 -11.33 -11.69
CA PRO A 41 12.66 -12.49 -12.52
C PRO A 41 13.54 -13.65 -12.06
N LEU A 42 12.94 -14.83 -11.84
CA LEU A 42 13.66 -16.07 -11.57
C LEU A 42 14.65 -16.27 -12.72
N LYS A 43 15.93 -16.05 -12.43
CA LYS A 43 17.03 -16.46 -13.31
C LYS A 43 17.18 -17.97 -13.24
#